data_AF-A0A6L5R0V6-F1
#
_entry.id   AF-A0A6L5R0V6-F1
#
_cell.length_a   1.000
_cell.length_b   1.000
_cell.length_c   1.000
_cell.angle_alpha   90.00
_cell.angle_beta   90.00
_cell.angle_gamma   90.00
#
_symmetry.space_group_name_H-M   'P 1'
#
loop_
_entity.id
_entity.type
_entity.pdbx_description
1 polymer ?
#
loop_
_entity_poly.entity_id
_entity_poly.type
_entity_poly.pdbx_seq_one_letter_code
_entity_poly.pdbx_strand_id
1 'polypeptide(L)'
;MAEPIEVGIVPYTLSADVYERVGADFDTEAVDDAILARLNQLVPAGIVVHRNGKAFADPDVADIARGIDWQHLLSRIDVDQILADHSR
;
A
#
# COMPACT_ATOMS: atom_id res chain seq x y z
N MET A 1 -24.87 4.41 3.78
CA MET A 1 -23.45 4.04 3.67
C MET A 1 -22.71 5.12 4.41
N ALA A 2 -22.01 4.77 5.49
CA ALA A 2 -21.27 5.78 6.22
C ALA A 2 -20.10 6.25 5.34
N GLU A 3 -19.79 7.55 5.38
CA GLU A 3 -18.69 8.09 4.58
C GLU A 3 -17.36 7.58 5.16
N PRO A 4 -16.48 6.97 4.34
CA PRO A 4 -15.19 6.50 4.82
C PRO A 4 -14.34 7.69 5.30
N ILE A 5 -13.72 7.53 6.46
CA ILE A 5 -12.91 8.55 7.11
C ILE A 5 -11.46 8.42 6.62
N GLU A 6 -10.85 9.51 6.19
CA GLU A 6 -9.41 9.55 5.92
C GLU A 6 -8.66 9.39 7.26
N VAL A 7 -7.88 8.31 7.37
CA VAL A 7 -7.14 7.97 8.59
C VAL A 7 -5.66 8.31 8.50
N GLY A 8 -5.15 8.53 7.29
CA GLY A 8 -3.79 9.00 7.07
C GLY A 8 -3.32 8.84 5.64
N ILE A 9 -2.06 9.19 5.42
CA ILE A 9 -1.34 8.98 4.16
C ILE A 9 -0.28 7.91 4.41
N VAL A 10 -0.34 6.83 3.64
CA VAL A 10 0.60 5.73 3.63
C VAL A 10 1.53 5.91 2.43
N PRO A 11 2.83 6.12 2.65
CA PRO A 11 3.83 6.15 1.58
C PRO A 11 4.09 4.71 1.12
N TYR A 12 3.12 4.10 0.43
CA TYR A 12 3.25 2.76 -0.13
C TYR A 12 3.95 2.78 -1.50
N THR A 13 3.98 3.93 -2.17
CA THR A 13 4.67 4.11 -3.44
C THR A 13 6.17 3.95 -3.24
N LEU A 14 6.79 3.13 -4.08
CA LEU A 14 8.25 2.99 -4.07
C LEU A 14 8.89 4.34 -4.39
N SER A 15 10.02 4.61 -3.73
CA SER A 15 10.81 5.81 -4.03
C SER A 15 11.31 5.74 -5.47
N ALA A 16 11.43 6.90 -6.12
CA ALA A 16 11.98 7.01 -7.47
C ALA A 16 13.34 6.28 -7.59
N ASP A 17 14.17 6.31 -6.56
CA ASP A 17 15.45 5.58 -6.48
C ASP A 17 15.32 4.06 -6.64
N VAL A 18 14.24 3.47 -6.11
CA VAL A 18 13.96 2.03 -6.27
C VAL A 18 13.57 1.76 -7.72
N TYR A 19 12.68 2.57 -8.30
CA TYR A 19 12.30 2.46 -9.70
C TYR A 19 13.48 2.64 -10.66
N GLU A 20 14.39 3.58 -10.36
CA GLU A 20 15.63 3.77 -11.11
C GLU A 20 16.57 2.57 -11.00
N ARG A 21 16.60 1.86 -9.86
CA ARG A 21 17.39 0.64 -9.66
C ARG A 21 16.85 -0.57 -10.43
N VAL A 22 15.53 -0.75 -10.51
CA VAL A 22 14.94 -1.86 -11.27
C VAL A 22 14.99 -1.62 -12.79
N GLY A 23 15.02 -0.36 -13.22
CA GLY A 23 15.16 0.01 -14.63
C GLY A 23 13.82 0.06 -15.39
N ALA A 24 13.85 0.61 -16.61
CA ALA A 24 12.66 0.92 -17.41
C ALA A 24 11.90 -0.29 -17.97
N ASP A 25 12.38 -1.51 -17.75
CA ASP A 25 11.75 -2.76 -18.20
C ASP A 25 10.64 -3.26 -17.25
N PHE A 26 10.38 -2.57 -16.14
CA PHE A 26 9.35 -2.94 -15.17
C PHE A 26 8.09 -2.09 -15.32
N ASP A 27 6.93 -2.76 -15.28
CA ASP A 27 5.63 -2.10 -15.16
C ASP A 27 5.45 -1.56 -13.73
N THR A 28 5.91 -0.34 -13.50
CA THR A 28 5.80 0.36 -12.21
C THR A 28 4.36 0.42 -11.70
N GLU A 29 3.39 0.62 -12.60
CA GLU A 29 1.97 0.65 -12.27
C GLU A 29 1.46 -0.73 -11.78
N ALA A 30 1.97 -1.83 -12.36
CA ALA A 30 1.62 -3.19 -11.94
C ALA A 30 2.25 -3.53 -10.58
N VAL A 31 3.48 -3.08 -10.34
CA VAL A 31 4.16 -3.24 -9.05
C VAL A 31 3.43 -2.46 -7.94
N ASP A 32 3.09 -1.19 -8.19
CA ASP A 32 2.34 -0.37 -7.23
C ASP A 32 0.96 -1.01 -6.92
N ASP A 33 0.24 -1.53 -7.93
CA ASP A 33 -1.03 -2.22 -7.72
C ASP A 33 -0.86 -3.50 -6.90
N ALA A 34 0.19 -4.29 -7.16
CA ALA A 34 0.50 -5.49 -6.39
C ALA A 34 0.84 -5.18 -4.92
N ILE A 35 1.64 -4.14 -4.67
CA ILE A 35 1.95 -3.66 -3.31
C ILE A 35 0.66 -3.20 -2.62
N LEU A 36 -0.17 -2.41 -3.30
CA LEU A 36 -1.42 -1.90 -2.77
C LEU A 36 -2.40 -3.04 -2.45
N ALA A 37 -2.52 -4.02 -3.33
CA ALA A 37 -3.34 -5.21 -3.13
C ALA A 37 -2.86 -5.99 -1.90
N ARG A 38 -1.54 -6.17 -1.76
CA ARG A 38 -0.96 -6.88 -0.61
C ARG A 38 -1.17 -6.13 0.70
N LEU A 39 -1.02 -4.80 0.69
CA LEU A 39 -1.29 -3.94 1.83
C LEU A 39 -2.77 -4.02 2.24
N ASN A 40 -3.69 -3.94 1.28
CA ASN A 40 -5.13 -4.08 1.52
C ASN A 40 -5.54 -5.48 2.03
N GLN A 41 -4.73 -6.51 1.79
CA GLN A 41 -4.93 -7.84 2.39
C GLN A 41 -4.43 -7.95 3.84
N LEU A 42 -3.48 -7.09 4.25
CA LEU A 42 -2.91 -7.10 5.60
C LEU A 42 -3.70 -6.21 6.56
N VAL A 43 -4.38 -5.18 6.05
CA VAL A 43 -5.23 -4.32 6.87
C VAL A 43 -6.53 -5.01 7.27
N PRO A 44 -7.09 -4.66 8.43
CA PRO A 44 -8.42 -5.11 8.84
C PRO A 44 -9.51 -4.77 7.83
N ALA A 45 -10.57 -5.58 7.79
CA ALA A 45 -11.76 -5.28 7.01
C ALA A 45 -12.36 -3.92 7.43
N GLY A 46 -12.77 -3.14 6.44
CA GLY A 46 -13.23 -1.76 6.63
C GLY A 46 -12.11 -0.72 6.52
N ILE A 47 -10.88 -1.13 6.20
CA ILE A 47 -9.77 -0.22 5.91
C ILE A 47 -9.31 -0.48 4.47
N VAL A 48 -9.19 0.59 3.69
CA VAL A 48 -8.77 0.55 2.30
C VAL A 48 -7.75 1.65 2.06
N VAL A 49 -6.62 1.28 1.49
CA VAL A 49 -5.62 2.19 0.97
C VAL A 49 -5.87 2.35 -0.53
N HIS A 50 -5.95 3.59 -0.97
CA HIS A 50 -6.08 3.94 -2.38
C HIS A 50 -4.71 4.21 -3.00
N ARG A 51 -4.64 4.10 -4.34
CA ARG A 51 -3.44 4.40 -5.12
C ARG A 51 -2.86 5.81 -4.92
N ASN A 52 -3.65 6.74 -4.39
CA ASN A 52 -3.18 8.09 -4.08
C ASN A 52 -2.39 8.17 -2.76
N GLY A 53 -2.13 7.02 -2.11
CA GLY A 53 -1.47 6.91 -0.82
C GLY A 53 -2.41 7.18 0.36
N LYS A 54 -3.66 7.51 0.09
CA LYS A 54 -4.63 7.82 1.13
C LYS A 54 -5.25 6.54 1.68
N ALA A 55 -5.13 6.36 2.99
CA ALA A 55 -5.84 5.33 3.72
C ALA A 55 -7.19 5.86 4.21
N PHE A 56 -8.22 5.11 3.90
CA PHE A 56 -9.60 5.35 4.29
C PHE A 56 -10.07 4.20 5.16
N ALA A 57 -10.88 4.51 6.17
CA ALA A 57 -11.45 3.51 7.05
C ALA A 57 -12.92 3.81 7.32
N ASP A 58 -13.72 2.77 7.49
CA ASP A 58 -15.07 2.90 8.01
C ASP A 58 -15.04 3.58 9.39
N PRO A 59 -16.03 4.42 9.72
CA PRO A 59 -16.04 5.15 10.99
C PRO A 59 -15.97 4.24 12.22
N ASP A 60 -16.53 3.03 12.13
CA ASP A 60 -16.47 2.01 13.18
C ASP A 60 -15.06 1.49 13.46
N VAL A 61 -14.15 1.55 12.48
CA VAL A 61 -12.75 1.07 12.60
C VAL A 61 -11.73 2.19 12.39
N ALA A 62 -12.16 3.43 12.19
CA ALA A 62 -11.29 4.57 11.93
C ALA A 62 -10.31 4.85 13.07
N ASP A 63 -10.75 4.65 14.32
CA ASP A 63 -9.88 4.80 15.50
C ASP A 63 -8.77 3.74 15.52
N ILE A 64 -9.11 2.50 15.19
CA ILE A 64 -8.16 1.39 15.06
C ILE A 64 -7.17 1.68 13.94
N ALA A 65 -7.67 2.13 12.78
CA ALA A 65 -6.86 2.40 11.61
C ALA A 65 -5.84 3.52 11.82
N ARG A 66 -6.17 4.53 12.65
CA ARG A 66 -5.22 5.57 13.07
C ARG A 66 -4.10 5.03 13.96
N GLY A 67 -4.35 3.96 14.70
CA GLY A 67 -3.36 3.25 15.51
C GLY A 67 -2.55 2.20 14.74
N ILE A 68 -2.83 1.99 13.44
CA ILE A 68 -2.09 1.02 12.64
C ILE A 68 -0.68 1.51 12.36
N ASP A 69 0.28 0.63 12.63
CA ASP A 69 1.68 0.85 12.31
C ASP A 69 1.94 0.50 10.83
N TRP A 70 1.63 1.45 9.95
CA TRP A 70 1.73 1.29 8.50
C TRP A 70 3.14 0.92 8.04
N GLN A 71 4.17 1.46 8.70
CA GLN A 71 5.56 1.14 8.39
C GLN A 71 5.87 -0.33 8.68
N HIS A 72 5.37 -0.86 9.80
CA HIS A 72 5.53 -2.27 10.12
C HIS A 72 4.75 -3.17 9.16
N LEU A 73 3.55 -2.77 8.73
CA LEU A 73 2.81 -3.50 7.69
C LEU A 73 3.56 -3.51 6.36
N LEU A 74 4.03 -2.35 5.91
CA LEU A 74 4.82 -2.22 4.68
C LEU A 74 6.11 -3.06 4.76
N SER A 75 6.79 -3.09 5.91
CA SER A 75 8.00 -3.91 6.10
C SER A 75 7.73 -5.43 6.06
N ARG A 76 6.48 -5.88 6.16
CA ARG A 76 6.10 -7.28 5.93
C ARG A 76 5.79 -7.60 4.47
N ILE A 77 5.60 -6.57 3.66
CA ILE A 77 5.43 -6.73 2.21
C ILE A 77 6.82 -6.89 1.62
N ASP A 78 7.05 -8.07 1.05
CA ASP A 78 8.31 -8.38 0.39
C ASP A 78 8.31 -7.75 -1.01
N VAL A 79 8.64 -6.46 -1.05
CA VAL A 79 8.63 -5.69 -2.30
C VAL A 79 9.63 -6.24 -3.31
N ASP A 80 10.76 -6.77 -2.84
CA ASP A 80 11.75 -7.41 -3.69
C ASP A 80 11.17 -8.64 -4.40
N GLN A 81 10.36 -9.44 -3.69
CA GLN A 81 9.63 -10.56 -4.30
C GLN A 81 8.58 -10.10 -5.32
N ILE A 82 7.85 -9.02 -5.04
CA ILE A 82 6.88 -8.44 -6.00
C ILE A 82 7.62 -7.96 -7.25
N LEU A 83 8.72 -7.23 -7.08
CA LEU A 83 9.56 -6.82 -8.19
C LEU A 83 10.05 -8.04 -8.97
N ALA A 84 10.57 -9.08 -8.31
CA ALA A 84 11.05 -10.29 -8.97
C ALA A 84 9.95 -11.02 -9.79
N ASP A 85 8.71 -11.10 -9.30
CA ASP A 85 7.59 -11.70 -10.04
C ASP A 85 7.24 -10.91 -11.31
N HIS A 86 7.45 -9.60 -11.26
CA HIS A 86 7.25 -8.68 -12.38
C HIS A 86 8.53 -8.45 -13.22
N SER A 87 9.67 -9.04 -12.83
CA SER A 87 10.91 -9.03 -13.61
C SER A 87 10.81 -10.10 -14.70
N ARG A 88 10.81 -9.67 -15.97
CA ARG A 88 10.72 -10.58 -17.11
C ARG A 88 12.05 -11.17 -17.52
#